data_AF-A0A1B9C0X7-F1
#
_entry.id   AF-A0A1B9C0X7-F1
#
_cell.length_a   1.000
_cell.length_b   1.000
_cell.length_c   1.000
_cell.angle_alpha   90.00
_cell.angle_beta   90.00
_cell.angle_gamma   90.00
#
_symmetry.space_group_name_H-M   'P 1'
#
loop_
_entity.id
_entity.type
_entity.pdbx_description
1 polymer ?
#
loop_
_entity_poly.entity_id
_entity_poly.type
_entity_poly.pdbx_seq_one_letter_code
_entity_poly.pdbx_strand_id
1 'polypeptide(L)'
;MSYVAVKGGSAAIRAAHRLVRKRMRGDPDAPEIAPRQIREQMHLGVDRVMAEASLYDENLAARAMLQAQGDMVEAIFLLRAYRATLTRFLDSTPLAMDTMRVQRRISAAFKDLPGGQQLGQTYDYSHRLFGYFDRLETASEVESGKAEVPPEPMTNVMDLLEKEGLMEPAAACEPSAENTQQDITQHPLLFPTSRAQRLQSLARGDEGFLLSMAYSTQRGYGQNHPFIAELRMGEVTVEITPPELGFSIGIGTITVTECQMINQFQAKNPEDAAFTRGYGLVFGHSERKAIAMALVDRALRAGELGEETLSPAQDEQFVLSHCDNVEATGFVEHLKLPHYVDFQSEIQTLRHLRKTAAKDGADGV
;
A
#
# COMPACT_ATOMS: atom_id res chain seq x y z
N MET A 1 18.73 -53.26 -10.84
CA MET A 1 17.64 -53.02 -9.88
C MET A 1 16.63 -52.09 -10.54
N SER A 2 15.37 -52.51 -10.63
CA SER A 2 14.27 -51.69 -11.15
C SER A 2 13.78 -50.76 -10.03
N TYR A 3 13.65 -49.47 -10.32
CA TYR A 3 12.97 -48.50 -9.44
C TYR A 3 11.48 -48.47 -9.78
N VAL A 4 10.62 -48.52 -8.76
CA VAL A 4 9.17 -48.38 -8.91
C VAL A 4 8.74 -47.04 -8.29
N ALA A 5 8.03 -46.22 -9.05
CA ALA A 5 7.50 -44.96 -8.55
C ALA A 5 6.36 -45.22 -7.56
N VAL A 6 6.43 -44.63 -6.37
CA VAL A 6 5.38 -44.67 -5.34
C VAL A 6 4.77 -43.29 -5.13
N LYS A 7 3.46 -43.24 -4.83
CA LYS A 7 2.76 -41.98 -4.54
C LYS A 7 3.10 -41.51 -3.12
N GLY A 8 3.69 -40.33 -2.96
CA GLY A 8 4.07 -39.76 -1.66
C GLY A 8 3.65 -38.29 -1.41
N GLY A 9 3.50 -37.49 -2.46
CA GLY A 9 3.33 -36.02 -2.33
C GLY A 9 2.12 -35.60 -1.48
N SER A 10 0.93 -36.16 -1.73
CA SER A 10 -0.28 -35.77 -0.99
C SER A 10 -0.21 -36.09 0.52
N ALA A 11 0.43 -37.19 0.90
CA ALA A 11 0.61 -37.54 2.31
C ALA A 11 1.61 -36.60 3.00
N ALA A 12 2.71 -36.25 2.31
CA ALA A 12 3.69 -35.29 2.79
C ALA A 12 3.08 -33.89 3.00
N ILE A 13 2.29 -33.40 2.03
CA ILE A 13 1.59 -32.10 2.13
C ILE A 13 0.64 -32.09 3.34
N ARG A 14 -0.18 -33.14 3.53
CA ARG A 14 -1.05 -33.23 4.71
C ARG A 14 -0.27 -33.23 6.02
N ALA A 15 0.89 -33.90 6.07
CA ALA A 15 1.74 -33.89 7.25
C ALA A 15 2.32 -32.50 7.52
N ALA A 16 2.80 -31.80 6.49
CA ALA A 16 3.29 -30.43 6.58
C ALA A 16 2.21 -29.49 7.12
N HIS A 17 0.96 -29.55 6.61
CA HIS A 17 -0.14 -28.73 7.12
C HIS A 17 -0.47 -29.00 8.59
N ARG A 18 -0.36 -30.25 9.05
CA ARG A 18 -0.53 -30.57 10.49
C ARG A 18 0.58 -29.96 11.34
N LEU A 19 1.82 -29.97 10.85
CA LEU A 19 2.95 -29.34 11.54
C LEU A 19 2.76 -27.83 11.64
N VAL A 20 2.31 -27.17 10.56
CA VAL A 20 1.96 -25.74 10.57
C VAL A 20 0.86 -25.46 11.59
N ARG A 21 -0.24 -26.21 11.58
CA ARG A 21 -1.33 -26.02 12.57
C ARG A 21 -0.86 -26.22 14.02
N LYS A 22 -0.01 -27.23 14.26
CA LYS A 22 0.56 -27.46 15.59
C LYS A 22 1.44 -26.29 16.03
N ARG A 23 2.26 -25.75 15.11
CA ARG A 23 3.10 -24.58 15.40
C ARG A 23 2.26 -23.32 15.64
N MET A 24 1.24 -23.10 14.81
CA MET A 24 0.30 -21.98 14.92
C MET A 24 -0.40 -21.96 16.28
N ARG A 25 -0.82 -23.11 16.81
CA ARG A 25 -1.44 -23.17 18.15
C ARG A 25 -0.46 -22.80 19.27
N GLY A 26 0.83 -23.07 19.11
CA GLY A 26 1.83 -22.83 20.15
C GLY A 26 1.64 -23.75 21.37
N ASP A 27 1.97 -23.22 22.56
CA ASP A 27 1.84 -23.93 23.83
C ASP A 27 0.35 -24.10 24.22
N PRO A 28 -0.15 -25.33 24.41
CA PRO A 28 -1.53 -25.58 24.85
C PRO A 28 -1.88 -24.92 26.20
N ASP A 29 -0.89 -24.71 27.07
CA ASP A 29 -1.10 -24.09 28.39
C ASP A 29 -1.25 -22.56 28.30
N ALA A 30 -0.83 -21.96 27.18
CA ALA A 30 -1.08 -20.55 26.90
C ALA A 30 -2.50 -20.33 26.34
N PRO A 31 -3.16 -19.20 26.70
CA PRO A 31 -4.43 -18.80 26.11
C PRO A 31 -4.35 -18.69 24.59
N GLU A 32 -5.41 -19.10 23.89
CA GLU A 32 -5.51 -18.92 22.45
C GLU A 32 -5.67 -17.45 22.08
N ILE A 33 -4.97 -17.01 21.05
CA ILE A 33 -5.10 -15.65 20.51
C ILE A 33 -6.40 -15.57 19.71
N ALA A 34 -7.36 -14.79 20.19
CA ALA A 34 -8.60 -14.52 19.48
C ALA A 34 -8.36 -13.46 18.39
N PRO A 35 -8.98 -13.58 17.19
CA PRO A 35 -8.88 -12.56 16.14
C PRO A 35 -9.25 -11.15 16.61
N ARG A 36 -10.20 -11.03 17.57
CA ARG A 36 -10.57 -9.75 18.19
C ARG A 36 -9.38 -9.06 18.88
N GLN A 37 -8.50 -9.81 19.54
CA GLN A 37 -7.32 -9.24 20.20
C GLN A 37 -6.36 -8.66 19.18
N ILE A 38 -6.14 -9.34 18.05
CA ILE A 38 -5.31 -8.82 16.94
C ILE A 38 -5.94 -7.56 16.36
N ARG A 39 -7.26 -7.59 16.10
CA ARG A 39 -8.01 -6.43 15.60
C ARG A 39 -7.81 -5.20 16.49
N GLU A 40 -7.98 -5.35 17.79
CA GLU A 40 -7.99 -4.23 18.74
C GLU A 40 -6.59 -3.78 19.17
N GLN A 41 -5.63 -4.70 19.32
CA GLN A 41 -4.31 -4.42 19.91
C GLN A 41 -3.19 -4.33 18.86
N MET A 42 -3.40 -4.86 17.66
CA MET A 42 -2.44 -4.86 16.56
C MET A 42 -3.01 -4.17 15.32
N HIS A 43 -3.86 -3.17 15.52
CA HIS A 43 -4.65 -2.51 14.46
C HIS A 43 -3.79 -1.97 13.30
N LEU A 44 -2.59 -1.43 13.56
CA LEU A 44 -1.70 -0.95 12.49
C LEU A 44 -1.27 -2.08 11.52
N GLY A 45 -1.13 -3.32 12.02
CA GLY A 45 -0.91 -4.47 11.17
C GLY A 45 -2.15 -4.81 10.35
N VAL A 46 -3.33 -4.77 10.98
CA VAL A 46 -4.61 -5.01 10.32
C VAL A 46 -4.85 -3.98 9.20
N ASP A 47 -4.55 -2.71 9.44
CA ASP A 47 -4.62 -1.63 8.47
C ASP A 47 -3.76 -1.91 7.24
N ARG A 48 -2.51 -2.33 7.45
CA ARG A 48 -1.61 -2.72 6.36
C ARG A 48 -2.16 -3.89 5.56
N VAL A 49 -2.68 -4.93 6.23
CA VAL A 49 -3.28 -6.09 5.55
C VAL A 49 -4.49 -5.66 4.71
N MET A 50 -5.39 -4.83 5.25
CA MET A 50 -6.55 -4.33 4.51
C MET A 50 -6.14 -3.51 3.28
N ALA A 51 -5.21 -2.57 3.46
CA ALA A 51 -4.74 -1.68 2.40
C ALA A 51 -4.09 -2.48 1.26
N GLU A 52 -3.11 -3.31 1.58
CA GLU A 52 -2.38 -4.09 0.59
C GLU A 52 -3.22 -5.24 0.05
N ALA A 53 -4.23 -5.78 0.75
CA ALA A 53 -5.14 -6.79 0.17
C ALA A 53 -6.28 -6.20 -0.66
N SER A 54 -6.50 -4.88 -0.63
CA SER A 54 -7.65 -4.20 -1.26
C SER A 54 -9.01 -4.69 -0.76
N LEU A 55 -9.13 -5.00 0.53
CA LEU A 55 -10.38 -5.42 1.14
C LEU A 55 -10.50 -4.81 2.54
N TYR A 56 -11.47 -3.91 2.71
CA TYR A 56 -11.77 -3.27 3.99
C TYR A 56 -12.69 -4.16 4.82
N ASP A 57 -12.09 -4.99 5.69
CA ASP A 57 -12.78 -5.72 6.76
C ASP A 57 -11.75 -6.09 7.83
N GLU A 58 -11.80 -5.40 8.95
CA GLU A 58 -10.84 -5.56 10.05
C GLU A 58 -10.88 -6.97 10.66
N ASN A 59 -12.06 -7.62 10.67
CA ASN A 59 -12.20 -8.97 11.22
C ASN A 59 -11.56 -10.01 10.31
N LEU A 60 -11.75 -9.88 8.99
CA LEU A 60 -11.12 -10.76 8.02
C LEU A 60 -9.61 -10.56 7.98
N ALA A 61 -9.13 -9.31 8.02
CA ALA A 61 -7.70 -9.01 8.09
C ALA A 61 -7.06 -9.57 9.38
N ALA A 62 -7.69 -9.40 10.53
CA ALA A 62 -7.20 -9.98 11.79
C ALA A 62 -7.17 -11.52 11.77
N ARG A 63 -8.17 -12.17 11.13
CA ARG A 63 -8.18 -13.64 10.92
C ARG A 63 -7.06 -14.08 9.98
N ALA A 64 -6.83 -13.33 8.90
CA ALA A 64 -5.74 -13.61 7.97
C ALA A 64 -4.38 -13.52 8.67
N MET A 65 -4.16 -12.49 9.49
CA MET A 65 -2.94 -12.36 10.31
C MET A 65 -2.76 -13.53 11.27
N LEU A 66 -3.83 -13.96 11.96
CA LEU A 66 -3.76 -15.12 12.86
C LEU A 66 -3.41 -16.40 12.09
N GLN A 67 -4.07 -16.65 10.96
CA GLN A 67 -3.85 -17.82 10.11
C GLN A 67 -2.43 -17.83 9.54
N ALA A 68 -1.89 -16.67 9.19
CA ALA A 68 -0.53 -16.47 8.70
C ALA A 68 0.53 -16.43 9.83
N GLN A 69 0.14 -16.63 11.10
CA GLN A 69 1.05 -16.58 12.26
C GLN A 69 1.83 -15.25 12.35
N GLY A 70 1.22 -14.14 11.92
CA GLY A 70 1.85 -12.83 11.89
C GLY A 70 2.71 -12.54 10.66
N ASP A 71 2.82 -13.45 9.69
CA ASP A 71 3.41 -13.14 8.39
C ASP A 71 2.46 -12.22 7.60
N MET A 72 2.88 -10.97 7.42
CA MET A 72 2.07 -9.93 6.79
C MET A 72 1.83 -10.22 5.31
N VAL A 73 2.84 -10.73 4.59
CA VAL A 73 2.74 -10.97 3.14
C VAL A 73 1.79 -12.14 2.88
N GLU A 74 1.90 -13.21 3.68
CA GLU A 74 0.95 -14.33 3.60
C GLU A 74 -0.47 -13.90 4.02
N ALA A 75 -0.63 -13.06 5.05
CA ALA A 75 -1.93 -12.54 5.46
C ALA A 75 -2.59 -11.70 4.34
N ILE A 76 -1.81 -10.83 3.69
CA ILE A 76 -2.25 -10.04 2.54
C ILE A 76 -2.68 -10.96 1.40
N PHE A 77 -1.87 -11.97 1.09
CA PHE A 77 -2.18 -12.93 0.02
C PHE A 77 -3.47 -13.71 0.31
N LEU A 78 -3.64 -14.21 1.53
CA LEU A 78 -4.86 -14.91 1.97
C LEU A 78 -6.10 -14.03 1.80
N LEU A 79 -6.05 -12.77 2.25
CA LEU A 79 -7.17 -11.85 2.15
C LEU A 79 -7.47 -11.43 0.70
N ARG A 80 -6.42 -11.23 -0.11
CA ARG A 80 -6.53 -10.94 -1.55
C ARG A 80 -7.13 -12.13 -2.32
N ALA A 81 -6.73 -13.35 -1.99
CA ALA A 81 -7.29 -14.57 -2.56
C ALA A 81 -8.77 -14.72 -2.16
N TYR A 82 -9.13 -14.42 -0.91
CA TYR A 82 -10.52 -14.42 -0.46
C TYR A 82 -11.36 -13.39 -1.21
N ARG A 83 -10.86 -12.16 -1.42
CA ARG A 83 -11.53 -11.12 -2.22
C ARG A 83 -11.92 -11.62 -3.61
N ALA A 84 -11.07 -12.43 -4.26
CA ALA A 84 -11.35 -12.98 -5.59
C ALA A 84 -12.53 -13.98 -5.60
N THR A 85 -12.95 -14.48 -4.45
CA THR A 85 -14.14 -15.35 -4.31
C THR A 85 -15.43 -14.58 -4.09
N LEU A 86 -15.35 -13.28 -3.82
CA LEU A 86 -16.50 -12.43 -3.51
C LEU A 86 -17.14 -11.89 -4.80
N THR A 87 -18.47 -11.74 -4.76
CA THR A 87 -19.21 -11.06 -5.83
C THR A 87 -19.07 -9.55 -5.68
N ARG A 88 -18.72 -8.85 -6.76
CA ARG A 88 -18.83 -7.40 -6.85
C ARG A 88 -20.29 -7.04 -7.11
N PHE A 89 -20.97 -6.49 -6.10
CA PHE A 89 -22.38 -6.14 -6.20
C PHE A 89 -22.58 -4.79 -6.90
N LEU A 90 -21.92 -3.75 -6.38
CA LEU A 90 -22.06 -2.36 -6.82
C LEU A 90 -20.75 -1.61 -6.60
N ASP A 91 -20.61 -0.50 -7.29
CA ASP A 91 -19.55 0.48 -7.07
C ASP A 91 -20.07 1.59 -6.16
N SER A 92 -19.21 2.09 -5.28
CA SER A 92 -19.55 3.28 -4.49
C SER A 92 -19.53 4.52 -5.37
N THR A 93 -20.26 5.55 -4.96
CA THR A 93 -19.95 6.90 -5.43
C THR A 93 -18.54 7.28 -4.96
N PRO A 94 -17.88 8.25 -5.62
CA PRO A 94 -16.61 8.79 -5.13
C PRO A 94 -16.75 9.24 -3.66
N LEU A 95 -15.72 8.96 -2.86
CA LEU A 95 -15.71 9.32 -1.45
C LEU A 95 -15.70 10.85 -1.29
N ALA A 96 -16.65 11.37 -0.53
CA ALA A 96 -16.73 12.79 -0.18
C ALA A 96 -15.75 13.11 0.96
N MET A 97 -14.46 13.29 0.63
CA MET A 97 -13.38 13.43 1.61
C MET A 97 -13.47 14.71 2.46
N ASP A 98 -14.20 15.72 2.00
CA ASP A 98 -14.54 16.94 2.72
C ASP A 98 -15.50 16.68 3.91
N THR A 99 -16.26 15.58 3.87
CA THR A 99 -17.16 15.16 4.95
C THR A 99 -16.51 14.27 6.01
N MET A 100 -15.19 14.05 5.91
CA MET A 100 -14.44 13.18 6.83
C MET A 100 -14.63 13.60 8.29
N ARG A 101 -14.96 12.63 9.15
CA ARG A 101 -14.88 12.79 10.60
C ARG A 101 -13.44 12.63 11.04
N VAL A 102 -12.72 13.74 11.00
CA VAL A 102 -11.28 13.82 11.26
C VAL A 102 -10.95 13.42 12.70
N GLN A 103 -10.10 12.41 12.84
CA GLN A 103 -9.52 11.96 14.11
C GLN A 103 -8.09 12.48 14.28
N ARG A 104 -7.41 12.73 13.16
CA ARG A 104 -6.07 13.30 13.10
C ARG A 104 -5.93 14.15 11.84
N ARG A 105 -5.29 15.30 11.97
CA ARG A 105 -5.03 16.25 10.87
C ARG A 105 -3.80 17.08 11.17
N ILE A 106 -2.80 17.00 10.30
CA ILE A 106 -1.59 17.81 10.40
C ILE A 106 -1.19 18.43 9.07
N SER A 107 -0.48 19.56 9.13
CA SER A 107 0.22 20.16 7.98
C SER A 107 1.66 20.49 8.38
N ALA A 108 2.60 20.22 7.48
CA ALA A 108 3.98 20.64 7.62
C ALA A 108 4.27 21.97 6.88
N ALA A 109 3.40 22.37 5.95
CA ALA A 109 3.55 23.58 5.16
C ALA A 109 3.12 24.85 5.91
N PHE A 110 2.19 24.72 6.85
CA PHE A 110 1.63 25.84 7.61
C PHE A 110 1.73 25.59 9.11
N LYS A 111 2.04 26.65 9.86
CA LYS A 111 2.08 26.61 11.32
C LYS A 111 0.67 26.37 11.90
N ASP A 112 -0.29 27.19 11.48
CA ASP A 112 -1.68 27.14 11.91
C ASP A 112 -2.58 26.94 10.69
N LEU A 113 -3.66 26.18 10.86
CA LEU A 113 -4.64 25.85 9.82
C LEU A 113 -6.04 26.29 10.29
N PRO A 114 -6.95 26.66 9.38
CA PRO A 114 -8.38 26.71 9.71
C PRO A 114 -8.83 25.35 10.25
N GLY A 115 -9.42 25.31 11.44
CA GLY A 115 -9.74 24.05 12.15
C GLY A 115 -8.57 23.43 12.93
N GLY A 116 -7.40 24.05 12.94
CA GLY A 116 -6.25 23.69 13.77
C GLY A 116 -5.46 22.45 13.34
N GLN A 117 -4.36 22.20 14.07
CA GLN A 117 -3.54 20.99 14.00
C GLN A 117 -4.05 19.99 15.06
N GLN A 118 -4.52 18.83 14.62
CA GLN A 118 -5.05 17.77 15.49
C GLN A 118 -4.13 16.55 15.44
N LEU A 119 -3.32 16.36 16.48
CA LEU A 119 -2.34 15.27 16.50
C LEU A 119 -2.97 13.87 16.55
N GLY A 120 -4.15 13.70 17.14
CA GLY A 120 -4.80 12.40 17.28
C GLY A 120 -3.92 11.34 17.97
N GLN A 121 -4.25 10.06 17.76
CA GLN A 121 -3.40 8.94 18.16
C GLN A 121 -2.14 8.94 17.27
N THR A 122 -0.93 8.97 17.84
CA THR A 122 0.31 8.94 17.05
C THR A 122 1.52 8.49 17.88
N TYR A 123 2.53 7.94 17.19
CA TYR A 123 3.85 7.64 17.74
C TYR A 123 4.89 8.75 17.49
N ASP A 124 4.56 9.82 16.76
CA ASP A 124 5.55 10.79 16.22
C ASP A 124 6.46 11.40 17.27
N TYR A 125 5.93 11.71 18.45
CA TYR A 125 6.64 12.37 19.54
C TYR A 125 7.00 11.43 20.69
N SER A 126 6.72 10.13 20.54
CA SER A 126 7.09 9.13 21.55
C SER A 126 8.61 8.95 21.64
N HIS A 127 9.13 8.61 22.81
CA HIS A 127 10.53 8.20 22.90
C HIS A 127 10.67 6.77 22.40
N ARG A 128 11.61 6.52 21.49
CA ARG A 128 11.86 5.19 20.89
C ARG A 128 12.66 4.32 21.85
N LEU A 129 12.13 4.14 23.06
CA LEU A 129 12.68 3.34 24.15
C LEU A 129 11.76 2.14 24.37
N PHE A 130 12.34 0.95 24.45
CA PHE A 130 11.59 -0.27 24.71
C PHE A 130 10.86 -0.19 26.06
N GLY A 131 9.57 -0.51 26.08
CA GLY A 131 8.70 -0.38 27.27
C GLY A 131 8.31 1.06 27.63
N TYR A 132 8.49 2.04 26.74
CA TYR A 132 8.04 3.42 26.97
C TYR A 132 6.56 3.49 27.34
N PHE A 133 5.71 2.80 26.58
CA PHE A 133 4.26 2.79 26.79
C PHE A 133 3.83 2.01 28.04
N ASP A 134 4.60 1.01 28.48
CA ASP A 134 4.30 0.24 29.71
C ASP A 134 4.40 1.10 30.98
N ARG A 135 5.04 2.27 30.89
CA ARG A 135 5.23 3.22 31.99
C ARG A 135 4.22 4.36 31.96
N LEU A 136 3.38 4.44 30.93
CA LEU A 136 2.32 5.43 30.84
C LEU A 136 1.10 4.94 31.62
N GLU A 137 0.35 5.88 32.20
CA GLU A 137 -0.93 5.58 32.86
C GLU A 137 -1.91 4.98 31.85
N THR A 138 -2.72 4.02 32.30
CA THR A 138 -3.68 3.38 31.42
C THR A 138 -4.86 4.30 31.14
N ALA A 139 -5.54 4.11 30.00
CA ALA A 139 -6.69 4.94 29.61
C ALA A 139 -7.84 4.94 30.65
N SER A 140 -7.91 3.96 31.56
CA SER A 140 -8.91 3.98 32.66
C SER A 140 -8.60 4.97 33.78
N GLU A 141 -7.34 5.43 33.85
CA GLU A 141 -6.82 6.34 34.87
C GLU A 141 -6.76 7.80 34.36
N VAL A 142 -6.81 8.00 33.04
CA VAL A 142 -6.81 9.33 32.41
C VAL A 142 -8.25 9.84 32.31
N GLU A 143 -8.60 10.89 33.05
CA GLU A 143 -9.85 11.63 32.80
C GLU A 143 -9.84 12.11 31.35
N SER A 144 -10.79 11.61 30.53
CA SER A 144 -10.96 12.10 29.17
C SER A 144 -11.46 13.55 29.23
N GLY A 145 -10.55 14.50 29.30
CA GLY A 145 -10.86 15.91 29.12
C GLY A 145 -11.44 16.09 27.72
N LYS A 146 -12.77 16.16 27.60
CA LYS A 146 -13.42 16.60 26.37
C LYS A 146 -13.02 18.06 26.19
N ALA A 147 -11.99 18.32 25.39
CA ALA A 147 -11.73 19.65 24.92
C ALA A 147 -12.92 20.06 24.06
N GLU A 148 -13.69 21.06 24.50
CA GLU A 148 -14.64 21.77 23.64
C GLU A 148 -13.82 22.58 22.63
N VAL A 149 -13.33 21.91 21.58
CA VAL A 149 -12.87 22.62 20.38
C VAL A 149 -14.13 22.87 19.56
N PRO A 150 -14.57 24.13 19.39
CA PRO A 150 -15.65 24.42 18.47
C PRO A 150 -15.25 23.91 17.08
N PRO A 151 -16.13 23.23 16.34
CA PRO A 151 -15.82 22.77 14.99
C PRO A 151 -15.75 23.99 14.07
N GLU A 152 -14.58 24.62 13.98
CA GLU A 152 -14.29 25.48 12.84
C GLU A 152 -14.27 24.61 11.58
N PRO A 153 -14.85 25.09 10.46
CA PRO A 153 -14.80 24.36 9.21
C PRO A 153 -13.35 24.12 8.80
N MET A 154 -12.97 22.83 8.72
CA MET A 154 -11.64 22.39 8.30
C MET A 154 -11.52 22.58 6.79
N THR A 155 -11.08 23.78 6.38
CA THR A 155 -10.82 24.06 4.96
C THR A 155 -9.61 23.26 4.49
N ASN A 156 -9.72 22.59 3.34
CA ASN A 156 -8.61 21.89 2.70
C ASN A 156 -7.50 22.88 2.31
N VAL A 157 -6.26 22.55 2.68
CA VAL A 157 -5.07 23.38 2.40
C VAL A 157 -4.83 23.55 0.91
N MET A 158 -5.06 22.52 0.11
CA MET A 158 -4.85 22.58 -1.34
C MET A 158 -5.84 23.54 -2.01
N ASP A 159 -7.09 23.59 -1.55
CA ASP A 159 -8.11 24.51 -2.08
C ASP A 159 -7.72 25.98 -1.82
N LEU A 160 -7.06 26.26 -0.69
CA LEU A 160 -6.55 27.60 -0.38
C LEU A 160 -5.44 27.98 -1.36
N LEU A 161 -4.47 27.10 -1.57
CA LEU A 161 -3.36 27.33 -2.49
C LEU A 161 -3.81 27.42 -3.95
N GLU A 162 -4.83 26.65 -4.36
CA GLU A 162 -5.45 26.76 -5.68
C GLU A 162 -6.15 28.10 -5.88
N LYS A 163 -6.88 28.60 -4.87
CA LYS A 163 -7.52 29.93 -4.93
C LYS A 163 -6.52 31.07 -5.08
N GLU A 164 -5.31 30.90 -4.56
CA GLU A 164 -4.21 31.86 -4.73
C GLU A 164 -3.43 31.68 -6.04
N GLY A 165 -3.76 30.67 -6.85
CA GLY A 165 -3.07 30.36 -8.11
C GLY A 165 -1.66 29.77 -7.91
N LEU A 166 -1.34 29.28 -6.71
CA LEU A 166 -0.02 28.74 -6.38
C LEU A 166 0.12 27.25 -6.72
N MET A 167 -0.99 26.56 -6.96
CA MET A 167 -1.04 25.12 -7.26
C MET A 167 -1.58 24.88 -8.65
N GLU A 168 -1.12 23.79 -9.29
CA GLU A 168 -1.79 23.27 -10.47
C GLU A 168 -3.28 22.97 -10.16
N PRO A 169 -4.22 23.29 -11.07
CA PRO A 169 -5.65 23.09 -10.82
C PRO A 169 -6.00 21.62 -10.62
N ALA A 170 -6.89 21.31 -9.67
CA ALA A 170 -7.40 19.94 -9.49
C ALA A 170 -8.00 19.34 -10.77
N ALA A 171 -8.67 20.18 -11.58
CA ALA A 171 -9.25 19.78 -12.88
C ALA A 171 -8.21 19.26 -13.89
N ALA A 172 -6.95 19.72 -13.82
CA ALA A 172 -5.86 19.18 -14.65
C ALA A 172 -5.47 17.74 -14.25
N CYS A 173 -5.90 17.31 -13.06
CA CYS A 173 -5.67 15.98 -12.50
C CYS A 173 -6.93 15.09 -12.52
N GLU A 174 -8.08 15.61 -12.96
CA GLU A 174 -9.33 14.84 -12.98
C GLU A 174 -9.26 13.73 -14.04
N PRO A 175 -9.65 12.48 -13.69
CA PRO A 175 -9.69 11.41 -14.66
C PRO A 175 -10.78 11.68 -15.71
N SER A 176 -10.45 11.49 -16.99
CA SER A 176 -11.46 11.44 -18.05
C SER A 176 -12.44 10.28 -17.80
N ALA A 177 -13.63 10.35 -18.39
CA ALA A 177 -14.60 9.24 -18.33
C ALA A 177 -14.01 7.91 -18.85
N GLU A 178 -13.06 7.96 -19.80
CA GLU A 178 -12.30 6.79 -20.26
C GLU A 178 -11.31 6.27 -19.20
N ASN A 179 -10.64 7.14 -18.45
CA ASN A 179 -9.70 6.75 -17.39
C ASN A 179 -10.40 6.13 -16.18
N THR A 180 -11.65 6.52 -15.88
CA THR A 180 -12.42 5.92 -14.78
C THR A 180 -12.86 4.48 -15.03
N GLN A 181 -12.76 3.97 -16.27
CA GLN A 181 -13.13 2.58 -16.61
C GLN A 181 -11.98 1.57 -16.47
N GLN A 182 -10.74 2.04 -16.26
CA GLN A 182 -9.56 1.18 -16.31
C GLN A 182 -9.20 0.63 -14.92
N ASP A 183 -9.99 -0.34 -14.46
CA ASP A 183 -9.75 -1.07 -13.21
C ASP A 183 -8.71 -2.20 -13.43
N ILE A 184 -7.55 -2.10 -12.77
CA ILE A 184 -6.46 -3.10 -12.88
C ILE A 184 -6.84 -4.49 -12.35
N THR A 185 -7.97 -4.60 -11.62
CA THR A 185 -8.49 -5.87 -11.13
C THR A 185 -9.41 -6.57 -12.13
N GLN A 186 -9.83 -5.86 -13.18
CA GLN A 186 -10.63 -6.41 -14.29
C GLN A 186 -9.82 -6.50 -15.59
N HIS A 187 -8.88 -5.58 -15.79
CA HIS A 187 -8.05 -5.49 -16.99
C HIS A 187 -6.57 -5.52 -16.62
N PRO A 188 -5.72 -6.21 -17.40
CA PRO A 188 -4.28 -6.23 -17.13
C PRO A 188 -3.69 -4.83 -17.30
N LEU A 189 -2.65 -4.53 -16.50
CA LEU A 189 -1.93 -3.27 -16.58
C LEU A 189 -1.11 -3.21 -17.88
N LEU A 190 -1.31 -2.16 -18.68
CA LEU A 190 -0.58 -1.90 -19.92
C LEU A 190 0.05 -0.52 -19.87
N PHE A 191 1.26 -0.38 -20.40
CA PHE A 191 2.02 0.87 -20.37
C PHE A 191 1.88 1.63 -21.70
N PRO A 192 1.81 2.97 -21.68
CA PRO A 192 1.76 3.84 -20.49
C PRO A 192 0.40 3.76 -19.77
N THR A 193 0.40 3.92 -18.45
CA THR A 193 -0.79 3.83 -17.60
C THR A 193 -1.37 5.20 -17.28
N SER A 194 -2.68 5.24 -17.04
CA SER A 194 -3.34 6.44 -16.51
C SER A 194 -3.00 6.65 -15.03
N ARG A 195 -3.05 7.91 -14.55
CA ARG A 195 -2.83 8.20 -13.12
C ARG A 195 -3.78 7.43 -12.19
N ALA A 196 -5.01 7.16 -12.64
CA ALA A 196 -5.97 6.33 -11.90
C ALA A 196 -5.45 4.90 -11.69
N GLN A 197 -4.93 4.26 -12.74
CA GLN A 197 -4.30 2.93 -12.65
C GLN A 197 -3.05 2.97 -11.77
N ARG A 198 -2.21 4.00 -11.88
CA ARG A 198 -1.02 4.18 -11.02
C ARG A 198 -1.42 4.26 -9.56
N LEU A 199 -2.35 5.14 -9.19
CA LEU A 199 -2.84 5.28 -7.83
C LEU A 199 -3.49 3.98 -7.31
N GLN A 200 -4.25 3.28 -8.15
CA GLN A 200 -4.83 1.98 -7.80
C GLN A 200 -3.74 0.94 -7.50
N SER A 201 -2.69 0.87 -8.32
CA SER A 201 -1.53 0.00 -8.11
C SER A 201 -0.72 0.38 -6.86
N LEU A 202 -0.49 1.67 -6.62
CA LEU A 202 0.24 2.15 -5.45
C LEU A 202 -0.52 1.91 -4.14
N ALA A 203 -1.85 2.04 -4.13
CA ALA A 203 -2.67 1.68 -2.98
C ALA A 203 -2.46 0.20 -2.59
N ARG A 204 -2.31 -0.67 -3.61
CA ARG A 204 -2.07 -2.11 -3.49
C ARG A 204 -0.63 -2.51 -3.23
N GLY A 205 0.33 -1.62 -3.50
CA GLY A 205 1.75 -1.94 -3.46
C GLY A 205 2.28 -2.20 -2.05
N ASP A 206 3.39 -2.90 -1.96
CA ASP A 206 4.10 -3.17 -0.72
C ASP A 206 4.60 -1.87 -0.10
N GLU A 207 4.28 -1.70 1.17
CA GLU A 207 4.62 -0.50 1.89
C GLU A 207 6.14 -0.27 2.03
N GLY A 208 6.93 -1.33 2.17
CA GLY A 208 8.39 -1.23 2.26
C GLY A 208 9.02 -0.84 0.92
N PHE A 209 8.55 -1.44 -0.17
CA PHE A 209 9.00 -1.10 -1.52
C PHE A 209 8.70 0.37 -1.86
N LEU A 210 7.45 0.81 -1.66
CA LEU A 210 7.08 2.20 -1.92
C LEU A 210 7.81 3.18 -1.01
N LEU A 211 8.00 2.84 0.27
CA LEU A 211 8.81 3.65 1.18
C LEU A 211 10.24 3.79 0.67
N SER A 212 10.83 2.73 0.14
CA SER A 212 12.20 2.75 -0.40
C SER A 212 12.29 3.63 -1.65
N MET A 213 11.31 3.52 -2.56
CA MET A 213 11.23 4.39 -3.74
C MET A 213 11.06 5.86 -3.33
N ALA A 214 10.12 6.15 -2.44
CA ALA A 214 9.88 7.48 -1.89
C ALA A 214 11.11 8.06 -1.19
N TYR A 215 11.81 7.26 -0.38
CA TYR A 215 13.05 7.68 0.28
C TYR A 215 14.17 7.97 -0.72
N SER A 216 14.26 7.22 -1.82
CA SER A 216 15.26 7.48 -2.86
C SER A 216 15.08 8.86 -3.50
N THR A 217 13.85 9.32 -3.72
CA THR A 217 13.58 10.65 -4.28
C THR A 217 14.01 11.77 -3.33
N GLN A 218 13.76 11.59 -2.03
CA GLN A 218 14.23 12.51 -0.98
C GLN A 218 15.76 12.56 -0.88
N ARG A 219 16.45 11.51 -1.33
CA ARG A 219 17.91 11.43 -1.38
C ARG A 219 18.51 11.99 -2.68
N GLY A 220 17.67 12.55 -3.56
CA GLY A 220 18.08 13.21 -4.80
C GLY A 220 17.86 12.40 -6.08
N TYR A 221 17.42 11.15 -5.98
CA TYR A 221 17.09 10.32 -7.15
C TYR A 221 15.71 10.72 -7.69
N GLY A 222 15.67 11.71 -8.58
CA GLY A 222 14.43 12.29 -9.14
C GLY A 222 14.06 13.67 -8.60
N GLN A 223 15.00 14.35 -7.91
CA GLN A 223 14.96 15.76 -7.46
C GLN A 223 13.56 16.37 -7.20
N ASN A 224 12.84 15.81 -6.23
CA ASN A 224 11.59 16.38 -5.75
C ASN A 224 11.79 16.88 -4.31
N HIS A 225 11.39 18.12 -4.01
CA HIS A 225 11.40 18.66 -2.65
C HIS A 225 9.97 18.70 -2.10
N PRO A 226 9.53 17.65 -1.38
CA PRO A 226 8.15 17.50 -0.96
C PRO A 226 7.85 18.24 0.36
N PHE A 227 6.62 18.72 0.49
CA PHE A 227 6.03 19.17 1.74
C PHE A 227 4.67 18.50 1.92
N ILE A 228 4.34 18.08 3.15
CA ILE A 228 2.99 17.61 3.47
C ILE A 228 2.09 18.84 3.57
N ALA A 229 1.20 19.00 2.59
CA ALA A 229 0.18 20.02 2.60
C ALA A 229 -0.83 19.72 3.70
N GLU A 230 -1.35 18.49 3.67
CA GLU A 230 -2.33 18.00 4.63
C GLU A 230 -2.23 16.47 4.72
N LEU A 231 -2.13 15.96 5.95
CA LEU A 231 -2.28 14.55 6.27
C LEU A 231 -3.47 14.43 7.22
N ARG A 232 -4.53 13.78 6.78
CA ARG A 232 -5.75 13.57 7.58
C ARG A 232 -6.14 12.11 7.65
N MET A 233 -6.59 11.70 8.82
CA MET A 233 -7.11 10.36 9.08
C MET A 233 -8.45 10.49 9.80
N GLY A 234 -9.42 9.71 9.35
CA GLY A 234 -10.76 9.74 9.91
C GLY A 234 -11.73 8.83 9.19
N GLU A 235 -12.98 8.89 9.61
CA GLU A 235 -14.06 8.10 9.04
C GLU A 235 -14.75 8.85 7.89
N VAL A 236 -14.97 8.17 6.77
CA VAL A 236 -15.71 8.68 5.62
C VAL A 236 -16.89 7.74 5.34
N THR A 237 -18.04 8.31 5.01
CA THR A 237 -19.24 7.53 4.64
C THR A 237 -19.07 6.96 3.24
N VAL A 238 -19.37 5.67 3.09
CA VAL A 238 -19.44 5.02 1.78
C VAL A 238 -20.88 5.00 1.33
N GLU A 239 -21.14 5.54 0.15
CA GLU A 239 -22.45 5.57 -0.46
C GLU A 239 -22.46 4.77 -1.76
N ILE A 240 -23.60 4.14 -2.05
CA ILE A 240 -23.86 3.44 -3.31
C ILE A 240 -25.14 3.98 -3.91
N THR A 241 -25.31 3.85 -5.23
CA THR A 241 -26.56 4.19 -5.93
C THR A 241 -27.17 2.91 -6.53
N PRO A 242 -28.01 2.17 -5.77
CA PRO A 242 -28.65 0.96 -6.29
C PRO A 242 -29.59 1.32 -7.46
N PRO A 243 -29.51 0.62 -8.61
CA PRO A 243 -30.42 0.83 -9.74
C PRO A 243 -31.90 0.73 -9.35
N GLU A 244 -32.23 -0.10 -8.35
CA GLU A 244 -33.58 -0.33 -7.86
C GLU A 244 -34.17 0.87 -7.11
N LEU A 245 -33.32 1.71 -6.50
CA LEU A 245 -33.74 2.87 -5.72
C LEU A 245 -33.63 4.18 -6.52
N GLY A 246 -32.61 4.30 -7.37
CA GLY A 246 -32.37 5.51 -8.17
C GLY A 246 -31.85 6.72 -7.38
N PHE A 247 -31.45 6.54 -6.12
CA PHE A 247 -30.80 7.56 -5.29
C PHE A 247 -29.69 6.94 -4.43
N SER A 248 -28.74 7.77 -3.97
CA SER A 248 -27.61 7.31 -3.15
C SER A 248 -28.01 7.00 -1.72
N ILE A 249 -27.49 5.90 -1.18
CA ILE A 249 -27.68 5.48 0.22
C ILE A 249 -26.31 5.20 0.86
N GLY A 250 -26.14 5.65 2.10
CA GLY A 250 -24.97 5.31 2.93
C GLY A 250 -25.05 3.87 3.44
N ILE A 251 -24.01 3.08 3.19
CA ILE A 251 -23.93 1.67 3.60
C ILE A 251 -23.00 1.41 4.79
N GLY A 252 -22.27 2.44 5.21
CA GLY A 252 -21.36 2.35 6.35
C GLY A 252 -20.30 3.44 6.28
N THR A 253 -19.33 3.34 7.19
CA THR A 253 -18.15 4.20 7.22
C THR A 253 -16.90 3.35 7.06
N ILE A 254 -15.87 3.96 6.50
CA ILE A 254 -14.52 3.39 6.45
C ILE A 254 -13.55 4.40 7.04
N THR A 255 -12.57 3.90 7.79
CA THR A 255 -11.44 4.70 8.24
C THR A 255 -10.40 4.75 7.14
N VAL A 256 -10.00 5.95 6.74
CA VAL A 256 -8.98 6.18 5.71
C VAL A 256 -7.99 7.23 6.16
N THR A 257 -6.76 7.11 5.68
CA THR A 257 -5.73 8.14 5.77
C THR A 257 -5.46 8.70 4.38
N GLU A 258 -5.57 10.01 4.25
CA GLU A 258 -5.28 10.77 3.05
C GLU A 258 -4.04 11.65 3.26
N CYS A 259 -3.13 11.62 2.30
CA CYS A 259 -1.95 12.47 2.24
C CYS A 259 -1.95 13.26 0.95
N GLN A 260 -1.95 14.57 1.07
CA GLN A 260 -1.76 15.51 -0.03
C GLN A 260 -0.39 16.18 0.13
N MET A 261 0.42 16.09 -0.92
CA MET A 261 1.76 16.68 -0.94
C MET A 261 1.86 17.81 -1.94
N ILE A 262 2.64 18.83 -1.56
CA ILE A 262 3.12 19.91 -2.42
C ILE A 262 4.54 19.56 -2.84
N ASN A 263 4.83 19.70 -4.13
CA ASN A 263 6.14 19.47 -4.70
C ASN A 263 6.61 20.70 -5.47
N GLN A 264 7.92 20.99 -5.36
CA GLN A 264 8.56 22.09 -6.07
C GLN A 264 8.29 22.06 -7.58
N PHE A 265 8.20 23.25 -8.16
CA PHE A 265 7.85 23.48 -9.56
C PHE A 265 9.10 23.49 -10.45
N GLN A 266 8.96 22.98 -11.68
CA GLN A 266 9.90 23.25 -12.78
C GLN A 266 9.10 23.84 -13.94
N ALA A 267 8.95 25.17 -13.96
CA ALA A 267 8.26 25.86 -15.04
C ALA A 267 9.27 26.42 -16.06
N LYS A 268 8.96 26.27 -17.35
CA LYS A 268 9.77 26.83 -18.45
C LYS A 268 9.56 28.34 -18.58
N ASN A 269 8.37 28.83 -18.23
CA ASN A 269 8.03 30.25 -18.22
C ASN A 269 7.62 30.69 -16.80
N PRO A 270 7.93 31.94 -16.38
CA PRO A 270 7.53 32.45 -15.06
C PRO A 270 6.01 32.48 -14.82
N GLU A 271 5.23 32.61 -15.89
CA GLU A 271 3.77 32.78 -15.84
C GLU A 271 3.03 31.45 -15.63
N ASP A 272 3.71 30.32 -15.88
CA ASP A 272 3.22 28.95 -15.68
C ASP A 272 3.76 28.34 -14.36
N ALA A 273 4.38 29.15 -13.49
CA ALA A 273 5.03 28.70 -12.27
C ALA A 273 4.00 28.36 -11.18
N ALA A 274 3.66 27.08 -11.06
CA ALA A 274 2.78 26.56 -10.02
C ALA A 274 3.38 25.31 -9.37
N PHE A 275 3.14 25.14 -8.07
CA PHE A 275 3.46 23.91 -7.37
C PHE A 275 2.68 22.72 -7.96
N THR A 276 3.31 21.55 -7.89
CA THR A 276 2.70 20.30 -8.31
C THR A 276 2.25 19.49 -7.11
N ARG A 277 1.38 18.49 -7.32
CA ARG A 277 0.83 17.66 -6.24
C ARG A 277 1.14 16.18 -6.36
N GLY A 278 1.31 15.55 -5.20
CA GLY A 278 1.28 14.11 -5.01
C GLY A 278 0.09 13.71 -4.13
N TYR A 279 -0.48 12.53 -4.37
CA TYR A 279 -1.66 12.05 -3.67
C TYR A 279 -1.51 10.61 -3.17
N GLY A 280 -1.91 10.36 -1.92
CA GLY A 280 -1.97 9.02 -1.34
C GLY A 280 -3.23 8.83 -0.50
N LEU A 281 -3.87 7.68 -0.66
CA LEU A 281 -5.07 7.31 0.09
C LEU A 281 -5.01 5.82 0.44
N VAL A 282 -5.17 5.51 1.73
CA VAL A 282 -5.07 4.14 2.25
C VAL A 282 -6.10 3.89 3.34
N PHE A 283 -6.42 2.61 3.59
CA PHE A 283 -7.28 2.23 4.70
C PHE A 283 -6.58 2.37 6.05
N GLY A 284 -7.38 2.65 7.08
CA GLY A 284 -6.93 2.71 8.47
C GLY A 284 -5.91 3.81 8.72
N HIS A 285 -4.99 3.57 9.65
CA HIS A 285 -4.01 4.54 10.14
C HIS A 285 -2.60 4.37 9.54
N SER A 286 -2.51 3.83 8.32
CA SER A 286 -1.23 3.58 7.62
C SER A 286 -0.60 4.83 7.00
N GLU A 287 -0.26 5.83 7.82
CA GLU A 287 0.29 7.13 7.38
C GLU A 287 1.54 7.00 6.53
N ARG A 288 2.46 6.12 6.93
CA ARG A 288 3.71 5.89 6.20
C ARG A 288 3.45 5.42 4.77
N LYS A 289 2.46 4.54 4.56
CA LYS A 289 2.04 4.11 3.23
C LYS A 289 1.45 5.27 2.43
N ALA A 290 0.56 6.07 3.03
CA ALA A 290 -0.06 7.21 2.36
C ALA A 290 0.99 8.24 1.90
N ILE A 291 1.95 8.55 2.76
CA ILE A 291 3.08 9.46 2.49
C ILE A 291 3.94 8.90 1.35
N ALA A 292 4.33 7.62 1.41
CA ALA A 292 5.13 6.99 0.37
C ALA A 292 4.39 6.97 -0.97
N MET A 293 3.09 6.65 -0.95
CA MET A 293 2.23 6.68 -2.13
C MET A 293 2.16 8.07 -2.76
N ALA A 294 1.98 9.14 -1.98
CA ALA A 294 1.95 10.50 -2.50
C ALA A 294 3.27 10.93 -3.15
N LEU A 295 4.41 10.54 -2.56
CA LEU A 295 5.73 10.81 -3.12
C LEU A 295 5.97 10.07 -4.44
N VAL A 296 5.59 8.79 -4.50
CA VAL A 296 5.77 7.96 -5.70
C VAL A 296 4.77 8.37 -6.79
N ASP A 297 3.52 8.71 -6.45
CA ASP A 297 2.55 9.26 -7.41
C ASP A 297 3.15 10.46 -8.14
N ARG A 298 3.69 11.44 -7.39
CA ARG A 298 4.33 12.59 -8.02
C ARG A 298 5.55 12.22 -8.86
N ALA A 299 6.37 11.26 -8.43
CA ALA A 299 7.53 10.83 -9.21
C ALA A 299 7.12 10.18 -10.54
N LEU A 300 6.04 9.40 -10.54
CA LEU A 300 5.47 8.76 -11.74
C LEU A 300 4.77 9.75 -12.69
N ARG A 301 4.57 11.00 -12.28
CA ARG A 301 4.07 12.08 -13.15
C ARG A 301 5.18 12.75 -13.98
N ALA A 302 6.42 12.24 -13.95
CA ALA A 302 7.54 12.79 -14.70
C ALA A 302 7.20 13.00 -16.20
N GLY A 303 6.62 12.00 -16.86
CA GLY A 303 6.20 12.11 -18.26
C GLY A 303 5.12 13.15 -18.52
N GLU A 304 4.16 13.33 -17.60
CA GLU A 304 3.09 14.34 -17.68
C GLU A 304 3.64 15.75 -17.52
N LEU A 305 4.69 15.91 -16.71
CA LEU A 305 5.31 17.19 -16.37
C LEU A 305 6.50 17.53 -17.28
N GLY A 306 6.83 16.66 -18.24
CA GLY A 306 7.95 16.84 -19.16
C GLY A 306 9.33 16.74 -18.49
N GLU A 307 9.41 16.02 -17.37
CA GLU A 307 10.63 15.73 -16.63
C GLU A 307 11.35 14.51 -17.24
N GLU A 308 12.68 14.49 -17.18
CA GLU A 308 13.47 13.34 -17.60
C GLU A 308 13.43 12.24 -16.52
N THR A 309 13.18 10.99 -16.94
CA THR A 309 13.20 9.82 -16.06
C THR A 309 14.65 9.42 -15.78
N LEU A 310 15.19 9.87 -14.64
CA LEU A 310 16.59 9.63 -14.24
C LEU A 310 16.75 8.62 -13.11
N SER A 311 15.65 8.19 -12.49
CA SER A 311 15.66 7.35 -11.30
C SER A 311 14.61 6.24 -11.36
N PRO A 312 14.83 5.12 -10.63
CA PRO A 312 13.86 4.03 -10.57
C PRO A 312 12.48 4.46 -10.08
N ALA A 313 12.39 5.47 -9.20
CA ALA A 313 11.12 5.96 -8.68
C ALA A 313 10.29 6.74 -9.72
N GLN A 314 10.91 7.20 -10.80
CA GLN A 314 10.25 7.87 -11.94
C GLN A 314 9.95 6.88 -13.09
N ASP A 315 10.53 5.67 -13.06
CA ASP A 315 10.30 4.64 -14.06
C ASP A 315 9.00 3.89 -13.74
N GLU A 316 7.95 4.25 -14.48
CA GLU A 316 6.61 3.70 -14.31
C GLU A 316 6.56 2.18 -14.45
N GLN A 317 7.26 1.61 -15.43
CA GLN A 317 7.26 0.17 -15.63
C GLN A 317 7.99 -0.53 -14.48
N PHE A 318 9.14 0.00 -14.07
CA PHE A 318 9.89 -0.55 -12.95
C PHE A 318 9.09 -0.50 -11.65
N VAL A 319 8.46 0.62 -11.31
CA VAL A 319 7.71 0.74 -10.06
C VAL A 319 6.49 -0.17 -10.06
N LEU A 320 5.64 -0.10 -11.09
CA LEU A 320 4.34 -0.76 -11.09
C LEU A 320 4.44 -2.27 -11.28
N SER A 321 5.47 -2.78 -11.97
CA SER A 321 5.70 -4.23 -12.12
C SER A 321 6.34 -4.89 -10.91
N HIS A 322 6.80 -4.13 -9.92
CA HIS A 322 7.49 -4.67 -8.74
C HIS A 322 6.88 -4.23 -7.41
N CYS A 323 5.79 -3.46 -7.43
CA CYS A 323 5.18 -2.97 -6.20
C CYS A 323 4.23 -3.98 -5.53
N ASP A 324 3.50 -4.84 -6.24
CA ASP A 324 2.55 -5.78 -5.59
C ASP A 324 3.32 -6.97 -4.96
N ASN A 325 3.33 -7.08 -3.63
CA ASN A 325 4.02 -8.17 -2.95
C ASN A 325 3.35 -9.53 -3.15
N VAL A 326 2.07 -9.60 -3.54
CA VAL A 326 1.41 -10.86 -3.85
C VAL A 326 2.04 -11.49 -5.10
N GLU A 327 2.35 -10.67 -6.10
CA GLU A 327 3.06 -11.12 -7.30
C GLU A 327 4.53 -11.41 -7.00
N ALA A 328 5.21 -10.48 -6.32
CA ALA A 328 6.63 -10.61 -6.00
C ALA A 328 6.91 -11.84 -5.11
N THR A 329 6.12 -12.06 -4.06
CA THR A 329 6.28 -13.23 -3.17
C THR A 329 6.03 -14.53 -3.93
N GLY A 330 4.94 -14.60 -4.71
CA GLY A 330 4.63 -15.77 -5.51
C GLY A 330 5.77 -16.14 -6.46
N PHE A 331 6.35 -15.13 -7.12
CA PHE A 331 7.46 -15.32 -8.05
C PHE A 331 8.83 -15.52 -7.38
N VAL A 332 9.07 -15.08 -6.14
CA VAL A 332 10.33 -15.43 -5.46
C VAL A 332 10.23 -16.82 -4.85
N GLU A 333 9.09 -17.12 -4.23
CA GLU A 333 8.87 -18.37 -3.51
C GLU A 333 8.69 -19.58 -4.43
N HIS A 334 8.28 -19.37 -5.69
CA HIS A 334 8.14 -20.49 -6.63
C HIS A 334 9.44 -21.26 -6.80
N LEU A 335 10.61 -20.66 -6.56
CA LEU A 335 11.92 -21.33 -6.62
C LEU A 335 12.03 -22.54 -5.68
N LYS A 336 11.16 -22.64 -4.65
CA LYS A 336 11.03 -23.82 -3.77
C LYS A 336 10.42 -25.03 -4.51
N LEU A 337 9.73 -24.81 -5.62
CA LEU A 337 9.14 -25.85 -6.44
C LEU A 337 10.20 -26.61 -7.24
N PRO A 338 9.90 -27.84 -7.72
CA PRO A 338 10.88 -28.64 -8.43
C PRO A 338 11.26 -28.04 -9.80
N HIS A 339 12.51 -27.60 -9.94
CA HIS A 339 13.11 -27.10 -11.20
C HIS A 339 14.15 -28.08 -11.80
N TYR A 340 14.07 -29.36 -11.43
CA TYR A 340 15.12 -30.34 -11.77
C TYR A 340 15.23 -30.61 -13.28
N VAL A 341 14.19 -30.37 -14.08
CA VAL A 341 14.25 -30.56 -15.53
C VAL A 341 15.09 -29.45 -16.18
N ASP A 342 14.76 -28.19 -15.91
CA ASP A 342 15.50 -27.04 -16.45
C ASP A 342 16.96 -27.05 -15.98
N PHE A 343 17.19 -27.39 -14.70
CA PHE A 343 18.54 -27.52 -14.16
C PHE A 343 19.34 -28.65 -14.83
N GLN A 344 18.69 -29.74 -15.27
CA GLN A 344 19.39 -30.78 -16.05
C GLN A 344 19.82 -30.27 -17.42
N SER A 345 19.01 -29.44 -18.08
CA SER A 345 19.39 -28.80 -19.35
C SER A 345 20.61 -27.89 -19.16
N GLU A 346 20.65 -27.08 -18.09
CA GLU A 346 21.80 -26.24 -17.76
C GLU A 346 23.07 -27.07 -17.46
N ILE A 347 22.94 -28.18 -16.72
CA ILE A 347 24.05 -29.11 -16.48
C ILE A 347 24.56 -29.69 -17.81
N GLN A 348 23.68 -30.05 -18.73
CA GLN A 348 24.07 -30.59 -20.03
C GLN A 348 24.84 -29.54 -20.85
N THR A 349 24.36 -28.31 -20.90
CA THR A 349 25.03 -27.19 -21.57
C THR A 349 26.42 -26.94 -20.97
N LEU A 350 26.54 -26.85 -19.64
CA LEU A 350 27.82 -26.65 -18.96
C LEU A 350 28.81 -27.80 -19.24
N ARG A 351 28.32 -29.05 -19.24
CA ARG A 351 29.14 -30.22 -19.57
C ARG A 351 29.59 -30.20 -21.03
N HIS A 352 28.75 -29.73 -21.94
CA HIS A 352 29.11 -29.59 -23.35
C HIS A 352 30.21 -28.54 -23.53
N LEU A 353 30.04 -27.34 -22.97
CA LEU A 353 31.06 -26.27 -23.02
C LEU A 353 32.41 -26.73 -22.47
N ARG A 354 32.42 -27.44 -21.33
CA ARG A 354 33.65 -27.99 -20.75
C ARG A 354 34.32 -29.03 -21.65
N LYS A 355 33.54 -29.86 -22.35
CA LYS A 355 34.08 -30.86 -23.30
C LYS A 355 34.67 -30.20 -24.54
N THR A 356 34.05 -29.15 -25.06
CA THR A 356 34.55 -28.40 -26.22
C THR A 356 35.85 -27.68 -25.88
N ALA A 357 35.89 -26.95 -24.75
CA ALA A 357 37.11 -26.27 -24.29
C ALA A 357 38.30 -27.24 -24.06
N ALA A 358 38.02 -28.46 -23.57
CA ALA A 358 39.05 -29.48 -23.39
C ALA A 358 39.57 -30.07 -24.71
N LYS A 359 38.77 -30.06 -25.78
CA LYS A 359 39.20 -30.47 -27.13
C LYS A 359 40.01 -29.37 -27.82
N ASP A 360 39.56 -28.12 -27.73
CA ASP A 360 40.25 -26.98 -28.33
C ASP A 360 41.63 -26.73 -27.68
N GLY A 361 41.77 -27.03 -26.38
CA GLY A 361 43.06 -27.01 -25.68
C GLY A 361 43.98 -28.20 -25.98
N ALA A 362 43.46 -29.29 -26.58
CA ALA A 362 44.23 -30.47 -26.96
C ALA A 362 44.68 -30.46 -28.43
N ASP A 363 43.92 -29.79 -29.31
CA ASP A 363 44.28 -29.60 -30.73
C ASP A 363 45.16 -28.35 -30.97
N GLY A 364 45.47 -27.58 -29.91
CA GLY A 364 46.32 -26.38 -29.94
C GLY A 364 47.75 -26.56 -29.43
N VAL A 365 48.24 -27.80 -29.24
CA VAL A 365 49.61 -28.14 -28.84
C VAL A 365 50.33 -28.92 -29.93
#